data_AF-A0A928Y1T4-F1
#
_entry.id   AF-A0A928Y1T4-F1
#
_cell.length_a   1.000
_cell.length_b   1.000
_cell.length_c   1.000
_cell.angle_alpha   90.00
_cell.angle_beta   90.00
_cell.angle_gamma   90.00
#
_symmetry.space_group_name_H-M   'P 1'
#
loop_
_entity.id
_entity.type
_entity.pdbx_description
1 polymer ?
#
loop_
_entity_poly.entity_id
_entity_poly.type
_entity_poly.pdbx_seq_one_letter_code
_entity_poly.pdbx_strand_id
1 'polypeptide(L)'
;MNEDISRLMDGELDDDAVDRVLGAMRSSGAAAAWTCYHAIGDALRGECTVAPRVSRRVAIALAQEPTVLAPRRRAERPAAWAWAAAATVAAVAVVGWTAVSITDAPNQAVAFARDAAGMRSEALRPQVIPAEYLTAHSDFSPSTPIQGIAPIQRADFVPVQAPAR
;
A
#
# COMPACT_ATOMS: atom_id res chain seq x y z
N MET A 1 -3.81 -21.42 -38.94
CA MET A 1 -4.17 -22.84 -38.76
C MET A 1 -3.18 -23.77 -39.43
N ASN A 2 -3.03 -23.82 -40.76
CA ASN A 2 -2.04 -24.73 -41.39
C ASN A 2 -0.59 -24.42 -40.97
N GLU A 3 -0.24 -23.14 -40.83
CA GLU A 3 1.04 -22.70 -40.27
C GLU A 3 1.24 -23.19 -38.84
N ASP A 4 0.23 -23.03 -37.97
CA ASP A 4 0.29 -23.49 -36.58
C ASP A 4 0.43 -25.01 -36.48
N ILE A 5 -0.17 -25.76 -37.42
CA ILE A 5 -0.03 -27.22 -37.54
C ILE A 5 1.41 -27.60 -37.95
N SER A 6 2.02 -26.84 -38.86
CA SER A 6 3.44 -27.03 -39.23
C SER A 6 4.35 -26.75 -38.03
N ARG A 7 4.15 -25.61 -37.36
CA ARG A 7 4.92 -25.24 -36.17
C ARG A 7 4.75 -26.25 -35.04
N LEU A 8 3.56 -26.83 -34.88
CA LEU A 8 3.33 -27.92 -33.94
C LEU A 8 4.10 -29.19 -34.33
N MET A 9 4.17 -29.54 -35.61
CA MET A 9 4.95 -30.67 -36.11
C MET A 9 6.45 -30.50 -35.83
N ASP A 10 6.97 -29.29 -36.02
CA ASP A 10 8.38 -28.96 -35.84
C ASP A 10 8.76 -28.68 -34.37
N GLY A 11 7.77 -28.62 -33.46
CA GLY A 11 8.00 -28.33 -32.04
C GLY A 11 8.28 -26.85 -31.72
N GLU A 12 7.92 -25.95 -32.63
CA GLU A 12 8.18 -24.50 -32.55
C GLU A 12 6.99 -23.69 -31.96
N LEU A 13 6.09 -24.38 -31.26
CA LEU A 13 4.89 -23.80 -30.68
C LEU A 13 5.09 -23.54 -29.18
N ASP A 14 4.64 -22.38 -28.70
CA ASP A 14 4.64 -22.06 -27.27
C ASP A 14 3.50 -22.80 -26.52
N ASP A 15 3.64 -22.95 -25.20
CA ASP A 15 2.71 -23.72 -24.36
C ASP A 15 1.25 -23.25 -24.51
N ASP A 16 1.03 -21.93 -24.59
CA ASP A 16 -0.32 -21.34 -24.73
C ASP A 16 -0.94 -21.61 -26.11
N ALA A 17 -0.12 -21.68 -27.16
CA ALA A 17 -0.56 -22.00 -28.51
C ALA A 17 -0.79 -23.51 -28.68
N VAL A 18 -0.05 -24.37 -27.97
CA VAL A 18 -0.24 -25.84 -28.02
C VAL A 18 -1.67 -26.20 -27.66
N ASP A 19 -2.18 -25.73 -26.53
CA ASP A 19 -3.55 -26.05 -26.10
C ASP A 19 -4.61 -25.55 -27.10
N ARG A 20 -4.38 -24.40 -27.71
CA ARG A 20 -5.27 -23.81 -28.72
C ARG A 20 -5.30 -24.67 -30.00
N VAL A 21 -4.13 -25.07 -30.50
CA VAL A 21 -4.03 -25.89 -31.71
C VAL A 21 -4.58 -27.29 -31.47
N LEU A 22 -4.29 -27.91 -30.31
CA LEU A 22 -4.88 -29.19 -29.91
C LEU A 22 -6.41 -29.11 -29.80
N GLY A 23 -6.94 -28.00 -29.30
CA GLY A 23 -8.38 -27.73 -29.33
C GLY A 23 -8.95 -27.71 -30.76
N ALA A 24 -8.26 -27.05 -31.68
CA ALA A 24 -8.65 -26.97 -33.09
C ALA A 24 -8.53 -28.30 -33.84
N MET A 25 -7.64 -29.20 -33.42
CA MET A 25 -7.49 -30.57 -33.98
C MET A 25 -8.74 -31.44 -33.81
N ARG A 26 -9.68 -31.05 -32.95
CA ARG A 26 -10.99 -31.70 -32.85
C ARG A 26 -11.86 -31.49 -34.10
N SER A 27 -11.55 -30.48 -34.91
CA SER A 27 -12.20 -30.25 -36.20
C SER A 27 -11.62 -31.16 -37.30
N SER A 28 -12.47 -31.59 -38.23
CA SER A 28 -12.06 -32.49 -39.32
C SER A 28 -11.00 -31.89 -40.25
N GLY A 29 -10.99 -30.57 -40.43
CA GLY A 29 -10.03 -29.87 -41.31
C GLY A 29 -8.60 -29.88 -40.78
N ALA A 30 -8.41 -29.57 -39.49
CA ALA A 30 -7.08 -29.55 -38.87
C ALA A 30 -6.48 -30.96 -38.77
N ALA A 31 -7.29 -31.95 -38.38
CA ALA A 31 -6.86 -33.35 -38.33
C ALA A 31 -6.46 -33.90 -39.72
N ALA A 32 -7.15 -33.48 -40.79
CA ALA A 32 -6.82 -33.87 -42.14
C ALA A 32 -5.47 -33.27 -42.60
N ALA A 33 -5.22 -31.99 -42.30
CA ALA A 33 -3.94 -31.33 -42.61
C ALA A 33 -2.78 -32.01 -41.88
N TRP A 34 -2.94 -32.29 -40.57
CA TRP A 34 -1.96 -33.03 -39.77
C TRP A 34 -1.62 -34.39 -40.39
N THR A 35 -2.65 -35.17 -40.76
CA THR A 35 -2.47 -36.48 -41.38
C THR A 35 -1.75 -36.37 -42.72
N CYS A 36 -2.10 -35.38 -43.53
CA CYS A 36 -1.49 -35.14 -44.84
C CYS A 36 0.00 -34.82 -44.72
N TYR A 37 0.38 -33.94 -43.79
CA TYR A 37 1.78 -33.55 -43.61
C TYR A 37 2.64 -34.72 -43.11
N HIS A 38 2.14 -35.52 -42.17
CA HIS A 38 2.84 -36.74 -41.76
C HIS A 38 2.97 -37.74 -42.90
N ALA A 39 1.92 -37.95 -43.70
CA ALA A 39 1.99 -38.86 -44.85
C ALA A 39 3.02 -38.41 -45.91
N ILE A 40 3.14 -37.10 -46.16
CA ILE A 40 4.20 -36.54 -47.02
C ILE A 40 5.58 -36.82 -46.40
N GLY A 41 5.74 -36.56 -45.11
CA GLY A 41 6.99 -36.81 -44.39
C GLY A 41 7.43 -38.27 -44.44
N ASP A 42 6.50 -39.20 -44.20
CA ASP A 42 6.74 -40.64 -44.25
C ASP A 42 7.13 -41.08 -45.66
N ALA A 43 6.48 -40.52 -46.69
CA ALA A 43 6.82 -40.79 -48.09
C ALA A 43 8.23 -40.29 -48.46
N LEU A 44 8.63 -39.12 -47.97
CA LEU A 44 9.98 -38.58 -48.19
C LEU A 44 11.06 -39.41 -47.49
N ARG A 45 10.75 -40.03 -46.35
CA ARG A 45 11.67 -40.89 -45.60
C ARG A 45 11.68 -42.35 -46.07
N GLY A 46 10.75 -42.74 -46.94
CA GLY A 46 10.57 -44.13 -47.36
C GLY A 46 9.89 -45.01 -46.31
N GLU A 47 9.23 -44.41 -45.32
CA GLU A 47 8.60 -45.06 -44.17
C GLU A 47 7.10 -45.37 -44.41
N CYS A 48 6.74 -45.71 -45.65
CA CYS A 48 5.36 -45.96 -46.06
C CYS A 48 4.82 -47.34 -45.62
N THR A 49 4.93 -47.69 -44.34
CA THR A 49 4.23 -48.86 -43.78
C THR A 49 2.93 -48.44 -43.12
N VAL A 50 1.93 -48.09 -43.93
CA VAL A 50 0.61 -47.69 -43.41
C VAL A 50 -0.27 -48.93 -43.29
N ALA A 51 -0.34 -49.52 -42.09
CA ALA A 51 -1.44 -50.41 -41.79
C ALA A 51 -2.77 -49.62 -41.86
N PRO A 52 -3.80 -50.10 -42.57
CA PRO A 52 -5.05 -49.36 -42.70
C PRO A 52 -5.67 -49.03 -41.33
N ARG A 53 -6.07 -47.78 -41.15
CA ARG A 53 -6.91 -47.32 -40.03
C ARG A 53 -6.32 -47.52 -38.63
N VAL A 54 -4.99 -47.54 -38.49
CA VAL A 54 -4.32 -47.63 -37.17
C VAL A 54 -4.81 -46.54 -36.22
N SER A 55 -4.80 -45.28 -36.64
CA SER A 55 -5.29 -44.15 -35.83
C SER A 55 -6.71 -44.35 -35.32
N ARG A 56 -7.63 -44.83 -36.17
CA ARG A 56 -9.02 -45.14 -35.80
C ARG A 56 -9.10 -46.30 -34.80
N ARG A 57 -8.31 -47.36 -35.00
CA ARG A 57 -8.28 -48.51 -34.08
C ARG A 57 -7.76 -48.11 -32.71
N VAL A 58 -6.70 -47.30 -32.66
CA VAL A 58 -6.13 -46.75 -31.43
C VAL A 58 -7.14 -45.84 -30.74
N ALA A 59 -7.79 -44.92 -31.46
CA ALA A 59 -8.80 -44.03 -30.88
C ALA A 59 -9.98 -44.81 -30.27
N ILE A 60 -10.42 -45.90 -30.92
CA ILE A 60 -11.47 -46.78 -30.37
C ILE A 60 -10.97 -47.49 -29.11
N ALA A 61 -9.75 -48.05 -29.12
CA ALA A 61 -9.18 -48.72 -27.97
C ALA A 61 -9.06 -47.78 -26.77
N LEU A 62 -8.51 -46.58 -26.96
CA LEU A 62 -8.38 -45.54 -25.93
C LEU A 62 -9.74 -45.11 -25.37
N ALA A 63 -10.78 -45.03 -26.21
CA ALA A 63 -12.13 -44.70 -25.76
C ALA A 63 -12.77 -45.80 -24.89
N GLN A 64 -12.28 -47.04 -24.98
CA GLN A 64 -12.71 -48.17 -24.14
C GLN A 64 -11.87 -48.31 -22.87
N GLU A 65 -10.75 -47.59 -22.76
CA GLU A 65 -9.93 -47.64 -21.56
C GLU A 65 -10.64 -46.91 -20.41
N PRO A 66 -10.68 -47.50 -19.20
CA PRO A 66 -11.19 -46.79 -18.03
C PRO A 66 -10.28 -45.59 -17.78
N THR A 67 -10.86 -44.38 -17.73
CA THR A 67 -10.10 -43.16 -17.51
C THR A 67 -9.40 -43.23 -16.15
N VAL A 68 -8.11 -43.52 -16.15
CA VAL A 68 -7.26 -43.48 -14.95
C VAL A 68 -7.10 -42.01 -14.57
N LEU A 69 -7.94 -41.55 -13.66
CA LEU A 69 -7.76 -40.25 -13.02
C LEU A 69 -6.50 -40.33 -12.14
N ALA A 70 -5.34 -40.02 -12.72
CA ALA A 70 -4.16 -39.74 -11.92
C ALA A 70 -4.52 -38.65 -10.90
N PRO A 71 -4.21 -38.82 -9.60
CA PRO A 71 -4.55 -37.84 -8.59
C PRO A 71 -3.93 -36.50 -8.97
N ARG A 72 -4.77 -35.51 -9.31
CA ARG A 72 -4.32 -34.15 -9.61
C ARG A 72 -3.65 -33.62 -8.36
N ARG A 73 -2.39 -33.20 -8.49
CA ARG A 73 -1.63 -32.57 -7.40
C ARG A 73 -2.45 -31.36 -6.95
N ARG A 74 -3.04 -31.44 -5.75
CA ARG A 74 -3.77 -30.31 -5.16
C ARG A 74 -2.76 -29.20 -4.98
N ALA A 75 -2.97 -28.06 -5.65
CA ALA A 75 -2.19 -26.87 -5.36
C ALA A 75 -2.48 -26.50 -3.90
N GLU A 76 -1.53 -26.78 -3.00
CA GLU A 76 -1.62 -26.30 -1.63
C GLU A 76 -1.57 -24.78 -1.68
N ARG A 77 -2.66 -24.13 -1.22
CA ARG A 77 -2.63 -22.68 -1.06
C ARG A 77 -1.57 -22.38 0.00
N PRO A 78 -0.54 -21.57 -0.30
CA PRO A 78 0.57 -21.37 0.62
C PRO A 78 0.05 -20.77 1.92
N ALA A 79 0.48 -21.29 3.08
CA ALA A 79 0.06 -20.82 4.40
C ALA A 79 0.18 -19.28 4.59
N ALA A 80 0.97 -18.60 3.76
CA ALA A 80 1.10 -17.15 3.68
C ALA A 80 -0.24 -16.38 3.61
N TRP A 81 -1.28 -16.89 2.92
CA TRP A 81 -2.57 -16.18 2.87
C TRP A 81 -3.28 -16.20 4.24
N ALA A 82 -3.14 -17.29 5.00
CA ALA A 82 -3.71 -17.43 6.32
C ALA A 82 -2.98 -16.52 7.32
N TRP A 83 -1.65 -16.43 7.22
CA TRP A 83 -0.85 -15.48 8.01
C TRP A 83 -1.20 -14.02 7.69
N ALA A 84 -1.38 -13.68 6.41
CA ALA A 84 -1.81 -12.34 6.01
C ALA A 84 -3.19 -11.98 6.57
N ALA A 85 -4.15 -12.91 6.52
CA ALA A 85 -5.47 -12.69 7.10
C ALA A 85 -5.41 -12.51 8.63
N ALA A 86 -4.63 -13.35 9.33
CA ALA A 86 -4.44 -13.26 10.77
C ALA A 86 -3.77 -11.93 11.18
N ALA A 87 -2.77 -11.47 10.43
CA ALA A 87 -2.09 -10.21 10.67
C ALA A 87 -3.04 -9.00 10.56
N THR A 88 -3.93 -8.99 9.57
CA THR A 88 -4.93 -7.91 9.41
C THR A 88 -5.89 -7.85 10.60
N VAL A 89 -6.38 -9.00 11.06
CA VAL A 89 -7.26 -9.07 12.23
C VAL A 89 -6.55 -8.58 13.49
N ALA A 90 -5.29 -8.98 13.69
CA ALA A 90 -4.49 -8.52 14.83
C ALA A 90 -4.24 -7.00 14.80
N ALA A 91 -3.92 -6.44 13.63
CA ALA A 91 -3.71 -5.01 13.47
C ALA A 91 -4.98 -4.19 13.80
N VAL A 92 -6.15 -4.62 13.31
CA VAL A 92 -7.43 -3.95 13.61
C VAL A 92 -7.76 -4.03 15.10
N ALA A 93 -7.49 -5.17 15.75
CA ALA A 93 -7.70 -5.35 17.18
C ALA A 93 -6.81 -4.41 18.01
N VAL A 94 -5.52 -4.28 17.67
CA VAL A 94 -4.59 -3.36 18.34
C VAL A 94 -5.05 -1.91 18.19
N VAL A 95 -5.42 -1.49 16.97
CA VAL A 95 -5.92 -0.13 16.73
C VAL A 95 -7.19 0.15 17.53
N GLY A 96 -8.15 -0.79 17.51
CA GLY A 96 -9.38 -0.68 18.31
C GLY A 96 -9.11 -0.56 19.81
N TRP A 97 -8.20 -1.40 20.34
CA TRP A 97 -7.80 -1.34 21.75
C TRP A 97 -7.15 -0.01 22.13
N THR A 98 -6.26 0.51 21.29
CA THR A 98 -5.63 1.83 21.54
C THR A 98 -6.66 2.96 21.53
N ALA A 99 -7.64 2.92 20.63
CA ALA A 99 -8.69 3.93 20.57
C ALA A 99 -9.53 3.93 21.86
N VAL A 100 -9.92 2.76 22.36
CA VAL A 100 -10.66 2.64 23.62
C VAL A 100 -9.81 3.08 24.82
N SER A 101 -8.55 2.65 24.89
CA SER A 101 -7.65 2.96 26.01
C SER A 101 -7.34 4.45 26.14
N ILE A 102 -7.34 5.20 25.04
CA ILE A 102 -7.09 6.66 25.04
C ILE A 102 -8.39 7.44 25.36
N THR A 103 -9.57 6.81 25.22
CA THR A 103 -10.86 7.47 25.43
C THR A 103 -11.29 7.53 26.91
N ASP A 104 -10.61 6.81 27.81
CA ASP A 104 -10.89 6.82 29.26
C ASP A 104 -10.18 7.96 30.03
N ALA A 105 -10.25 9.19 29.52
CA ALA A 105 -9.79 10.37 30.28
C ALA A 105 -10.69 11.61 30.11
N PRO A 106 -11.99 11.54 30.45
CA PRO A 106 -12.86 12.74 30.46
C PRO A 106 -12.32 13.81 31.41
N ASN A 107 -11.58 13.42 32.45
CA ASN A 107 -11.11 14.33 33.51
C ASN A 107 -9.85 15.11 33.10
N GLN A 108 -9.00 14.54 32.22
CA GLN A 108 -7.75 15.18 31.79
C GLN A 108 -8.01 16.24 30.73
N ALA A 109 -8.89 15.98 29.77
CA ALA A 109 -9.27 16.98 28.75
C ALA A 109 -9.90 18.24 29.37
N VAL A 110 -10.71 18.08 30.44
CA VAL A 110 -11.30 19.20 31.18
C VAL A 110 -10.26 19.95 32.02
N ALA A 111 -9.26 19.26 32.60
CA ALA A 111 -8.16 19.90 33.31
C ALA A 111 -7.28 20.74 32.38
N PHE A 112 -6.88 20.20 31.21
CA PHE A 112 -6.12 20.94 30.20
C PHE A 112 -6.88 22.15 29.65
N ALA A 113 -8.20 22.03 29.44
CA ALA A 113 -9.02 23.16 29.01
C ALA A 113 -9.11 24.28 30.07
N ARG A 114 -9.12 23.92 31.36
CA ARG A 114 -9.17 24.88 32.47
C ARG A 114 -7.84 25.61 32.65
N ASP A 115 -6.71 24.90 32.52
CA ASP A 115 -5.37 25.50 32.54
C ASP A 115 -5.16 26.45 31.36
N ALA A 116 -5.60 26.06 30.16
CA ALA A 116 -5.54 26.93 28.98
C ALA A 116 -6.41 28.20 29.12
N ALA A 117 -7.57 28.10 29.78
CA ALA A 117 -8.43 29.25 30.08
C ALA A 117 -7.82 30.17 31.17
N GLY A 118 -7.10 29.60 32.15
CA GLY A 118 -6.34 30.35 33.15
C GLY A 118 -5.19 31.14 32.54
N MET A 119 -4.45 30.55 31.60
CA MET A 119 -3.35 31.25 30.90
C MET A 119 -3.84 32.44 30.06
N ARG A 120 -5.04 32.32 29.45
CA ARG A 120 -5.62 33.39 28.63
C ARG A 120 -6.11 34.59 29.46
N SER A 121 -6.43 34.39 30.73
CA SER A 121 -6.88 35.47 31.64
C SER A 121 -5.71 36.21 32.30
N GLU A 122 -4.55 35.56 32.48
CA GLU A 122 -3.31 36.23 32.92
C GLU A 122 -2.75 37.18 31.85
N ALA A 123 -2.89 36.83 30.56
CA ALA A 123 -2.38 37.62 29.43
C ALA A 123 -3.12 38.96 29.19
N LEU A 124 -4.25 39.21 29.87
CA LEU A 124 -5.06 40.44 29.77
C LEU A 124 -4.84 41.41 30.93
N ARG A 125 -3.97 41.08 31.90
CA ARG A 125 -3.60 42.01 32.97
C ARG A 125 -2.60 43.04 32.45
N PRO A 126 -2.82 44.36 32.69
CA PRO A 126 -1.78 45.35 32.45
C PRO A 126 -0.54 44.97 33.28
N GLN A 127 0.59 44.74 32.61
CA GLN A 127 1.84 44.51 33.32
C GLN A 127 2.24 45.79 34.04
N VAL A 128 2.10 45.81 35.37
CA VAL A 128 2.63 46.87 36.21
C VAL A 128 4.13 46.61 36.36
N ILE A 129 4.94 47.35 35.62
CA ILE A 129 6.40 47.26 35.73
C ILE A 129 6.83 48.02 36.99
N PRO A 130 7.47 47.35 37.98
CA PRO A 130 7.94 48.01 39.19
C PRO A 130 9.00 49.07 38.87
N ALA A 131 8.98 50.20 39.59
CA ALA A 131 9.96 51.29 39.39
C ALA A 131 11.41 50.80 39.53
N GLU A 132 11.66 49.89 40.47
CA GLU A 132 12.96 49.25 40.72
C GLU A 132 13.49 48.49 39.48
N TYR A 133 12.60 47.85 38.73
CA TYR A 133 12.96 47.13 37.50
C TYR A 133 13.42 48.10 36.40
N LEU A 134 12.79 49.28 36.32
CA LEU A 134 13.17 50.34 35.38
C LEU A 134 14.50 50.98 35.77
N THR A 135 14.76 51.18 37.06
CA THR A 135 16.05 51.72 37.55
C THR A 135 17.21 50.76 37.27
N ALA A 136 17.03 49.45 37.50
CA ALA A 136 18.06 48.46 37.20
C ALA A 136 18.39 48.37 35.69
N HIS A 137 17.44 48.67 34.82
CA HIS A 137 17.63 48.62 33.36
C HIS A 137 18.03 49.97 32.75
N SER A 138 17.93 51.09 33.47
CA SER A 138 18.40 52.40 32.99
C SER A 138 19.92 52.55 33.01
N ASP A 139 20.61 51.85 33.92
CA ASP A 139 22.07 51.91 34.05
C ASP A 139 22.81 51.31 32.84
N PHE A 140 22.12 50.48 32.04
CA PHE A 140 22.66 49.83 30.84
C PHE A 140 22.23 50.51 29.53
N SER A 141 21.56 51.66 29.58
CA SER A 141 21.22 52.41 28.37
C SER A 141 22.38 53.35 28.00
N PRO A 142 23.10 53.13 26.88
CA PRO A 142 24.09 54.08 26.39
C PRO A 142 23.34 55.31 25.84
N SER A 143 23.01 56.27 26.70
CA SER A 143 22.62 57.59 26.23
C SER A 143 23.89 58.28 25.74
N THR A 144 24.11 58.29 24.42
CA THR A 144 25.12 59.13 23.78
C THR A 144 24.89 60.56 24.24
N PRO A 145 25.83 61.22 24.93
CA PRO A 145 25.65 62.59 25.35
C PRO A 145 25.64 63.48 24.10
N ILE A 146 24.44 63.83 23.63
CA ILE A 146 24.28 64.96 22.71
C ILE A 146 24.50 66.20 23.57
N GLN A 147 25.61 66.90 23.33
CA GLN A 147 25.97 68.15 24.01
C GLN A 147 24.76 69.12 24.00
N GLY A 148 24.21 69.42 25.18
CA GLY A 148 23.14 70.42 25.36
C GLY A 148 21.76 69.90 25.76
N ILE A 149 21.55 68.59 25.85
CA ILE A 149 20.26 68.02 26.31
C ILE A 149 20.49 67.21 27.58
N ALA A 150 19.90 67.67 28.70
CA ALA A 150 19.91 66.89 29.94
C ALA A 150 19.14 65.57 29.74
N PRO A 151 19.58 64.45 30.34
CA PRO A 151 18.85 63.19 30.24
C PRO A 151 17.42 63.39 30.76
N ILE A 152 16.46 62.77 30.07
CA ILE A 152 15.03 62.86 30.43
C ILE A 152 14.84 62.15 31.78
N GLN A 153 14.87 62.91 32.86
CA GLN A 153 14.35 62.46 34.15
C GLN A 153 12.84 62.60 34.11
N ARG A 154 12.11 61.49 34.27
CA ARG A 154 10.67 61.53 34.46
C ARG A 154 10.42 62.12 35.85
N ALA A 155 9.73 63.25 35.92
CA ALA A 155 9.36 63.85 37.20
C ALA A 155 8.44 62.89 37.97
N ASP A 156 8.83 62.54 39.19
CA ASP A 156 7.96 61.81 40.10
C ASP A 156 6.79 62.72 40.49
N PHE A 157 5.58 62.28 40.16
CA PHE A 157 4.36 62.95 40.57
C PHE A 157 4.16 62.72 42.07
N VAL A 158 4.40 63.76 42.87
CA VAL A 158 4.03 63.77 44.30
C VAL A 158 2.58 64.24 44.40
N PRO A 159 1.62 63.39 44.78
CA PRO A 159 0.25 63.84 44.97
C PRO A 159 0.16 64.79 46.17
N VAL A 160 -0.36 65.99 45.94
CA VAL A 160 -0.69 66.96 47.00
C VAL A 160 -1.75 66.34 47.91
N GLN A 161 -1.40 66.17 49.18
CA GLN A 161 -2.30 65.66 50.21
C GLN A 161 -3.24 66.80 50.64
N ALA A 162 -4.53 66.69 50.33
CA ALA A 162 -5.53 67.67 50.77
C ALA A 162 -5.77 67.54 52.30
N PRO A 163 -5.94 68.65 53.04
CA PRO A 163 -6.11 68.61 54.48
C PRO A 163 -7.46 67.99 54.87
N ALA A 164 -7.44 67.18 55.94
CA ALA A 164 -8.64 66.61 56.52
C ALA A 164 -9.46 67.72 57.22
N ARG A 165 -10.67 67.94 56.70
CA ARG A 165 -11.85 68.68 57.23
C ARG A 165 -11.61 69.80 58.23
#